data_AF-A0A8B6M565-F1
#
_entry.id   AF-A0A8B6M565-F1
#
_cell.length_a   1.000
_cell.length_b   1.000
_cell.length_c   1.000
_cell.angle_alpha   90.00
_cell.angle_beta   90.00
_cell.angle_gamma   90.00
#
_symmetry.space_group_name_H-M   'P 1'
#
loop_
_entity.id
_entity.type
_entity.pdbx_description
1 polymer ?
#
loop_
_entity_poly.entity_id
_entity_poly.type
_entity_poly.pdbx_seq_one_letter_code
_entity_poly.pdbx_strand_id
1 'polypeptide(L)' 'MKIIILILTCLATTPQEDCTKQTAIDVREVVAGSVMECAMAGLTTAASDPRGQEGLWTKIICGRPAKEEHAANGRP' A
#
# COMPACT_ATOMS: atom_id res chain seq x y z
N MET A 1 -8.34 -8.79 13.09
CA MET A 1 -8.48 -7.62 12.18
C MET A 1 -7.68 -7.93 10.93
N LYS A 2 -8.26 -7.80 9.74
CA LYS A 2 -7.51 -7.95 8.48
C LYS A 2 -7.12 -6.56 7.99
N ILE A 3 -5.83 -6.33 7.75
CA ILE A 3 -5.31 -5.09 7.19
C ILE A 3 -4.94 -5.37 5.74
N ILE A 4 -5.32 -4.47 4.84
CA ILE A 4 -4.89 -4.52 3.45
C ILE A 4 -3.65 -3.62 3.32
N ILE A 5 -2.59 -4.22 2.84
CA ILE A 5 -1.38 -3.55 2.38
C ILE A 5 -1.58 -3.26 0.90
N LEU A 6 -1.54 -2.00 0.52
CA LEU A 6 -1.48 -1.58 -0.87
C LEU A 6 -0.05 -1.15 -1.18
N ILE A 7 0.55 -1.81 -2.15
CA ILE A 7 1.88 -1.54 -2.66
C ILE A 7 1.68 -0.93 -4.03
N LEU A 8 2.01 0.35 -4.16
CA LEU A 8 1.89 1.11 -5.41
C LEU A 8 3.29 1.39 -5.94
N THR A 9 3.61 0.95 -7.14
CA THR A 9 4.88 1.29 -7.81
C THR A 9 4.62 2.40 -8.82
N CYS A 10 5.39 3.48 -8.71
CA CYS A 10 5.26 4.69 -9.52
C CYS A 10 6.61 5.12 -10.10
N LEU A 11 6.60 5.99 -11.11
CA LEU A 11 7.84 6.59 -11.63
C LEU A 11 8.45 7.50 -10.58
N ALA A 12 9.78 7.54 -10.48
CA ALA A 12 10.52 8.42 -9.57
C ALA A 12 10.22 9.91 -9.80
N THR A 13 9.73 10.26 -10.99
CA THR A 13 9.27 11.61 -11.34
C THR A 13 7.83 11.90 -10.92
N THR A 14 7.04 10.86 -10.57
CA THR A 14 5.66 11.02 -10.10
C THR A 14 5.67 11.58 -8.67
N PRO A 15 5.02 12.73 -8.40
CA PRO A 15 4.86 13.25 -7.06
C PRO A 15 4.16 12.25 -6.13
N GLN A 16 4.48 12.32 -4.83
CA GLN A 16 3.96 11.34 -3.87
C GLN A 16 2.42 11.37 -3.77
N GLU A 17 1.83 12.55 -3.86
CA GLU A 17 0.37 12.77 -3.84
C GLU A 17 -0.33 12.16 -5.06
N ASP A 18 0.35 12.21 -6.21
CA ASP A 18 -0.17 11.69 -7.48
C ASP A 18 0.04 10.18 -7.64
N CYS A 19 0.85 9.54 -6.81
CA CYS A 19 1.00 8.08 -6.79
C CYS A 19 -0.18 7.44 -6.02
N THR A 20 -1.20 7.07 -6.79
CA THR A 20 -2.47 6.48 -6.32
C THR A 20 -2.73 5.14 -7.01
N LYS A 21 -3.75 4.38 -6.58
CA LYS A 21 -4.15 3.13 -7.26
C LYS A 21 -4.42 3.29 -8.76
N GLN A 22 -4.82 4.47 -9.23
CA GLN A 22 -5.21 4.68 -10.63
C GLN A 22 -4.02 5.09 -11.51
N THR A 23 -2.99 5.66 -10.91
CA THR A 23 -1.85 6.28 -11.58
C THR A 23 -0.54 5.51 -11.37
N ALA A 24 -0.54 4.56 -10.44
CA ALA A 24 0.57 3.64 -10.26
C ALA A 24 0.72 2.74 -11.49
N ILE A 25 1.98 2.47 -11.84
CA ILE A 25 2.35 1.53 -12.89
C ILE A 25 1.99 0.10 -12.48
N ASP A 26 2.16 -0.21 -11.20
CA ASP A 26 1.82 -1.50 -10.62
C ASP A 26 1.13 -1.32 -9.27
N VAL A 27 0.13 -2.17 -9.02
CA VAL A 27 -0.68 -2.15 -7.80
C VAL A 27 -0.77 -3.58 -7.27
N ARG A 28 -0.27 -3.80 -6.06
CA ARG A 28 -0.33 -5.10 -5.39
C ARG A 28 -1.04 -4.96 -4.05
N GLU A 29 -1.96 -5.89 -3.79
CA GLU A 29 -2.65 -5.97 -2.51
C GLU A 29 -2.17 -7.20 -1.74
N VAL A 30 -1.82 -7.01 -0.47
CA VAL A 30 -1.40 -8.09 0.43
C VAL A 30 -2.20 -7.97 1.71
N VAL A 31 -2.54 -9.10 2.34
CA VAL A 31 -3.24 -9.11 3.62
C VAL A 31 -2.21 -9.22 4.75
N ALA A 32 -2.29 -8.30 5.71
CA ALA A 32 -1.55 -8.36 6.96
C ALA A 32 -2.51 -8.65 8.13
N GLY A 33 -2.03 -9.45 9.09
CA GLY A 33 -2.72 -9.71 10.35
C GLY A 33 -2.56 -8.60 11.39
N SER A 34 -1.59 -7.69 11.20
CA SER A 34 -1.34 -6.56 12.12
C SER A 34 -0.73 -5.33 11.42
N VAL A 35 -0.81 -4.16 12.09
CA VAL A 35 -0.19 -2.91 11.58
C VAL A 35 1.33 -3.06 11.51
N MET A 36 1.93 -3.74 12.49
CA MET A 36 3.37 -3.99 12.52
C MET A 36 3.80 -4.88 11.36
N GLU A 37 3.02 -5.91 11.04
CA GLU A 37 3.24 -6.75 9.86
C GLU A 37 3.09 -5.96 8.56
N CYS A 38 2.15 -5.02 8.48
CA CYS A 38 2.03 -4.11 7.33
C CYS A 38 3.26 -3.21 7.17
N ALA A 39 3.74 -2.60 8.25
CA ALA A 39 4.93 -1.75 8.23
C ALA A 39 6.19 -2.53 7.82
N MET A 40 6.37 -3.73 8.38
CA MET A 40 7.46 -4.64 8.03
C MET A 40 7.39 -5.09 6.57
N ALA A 41 6.22 -5.53 6.11
CA ALA A 41 6.02 -5.94 4.72
C ALA A 41 6.32 -4.79 3.74
N GLY A 42 5.98 -3.56 4.12
CA GLY A 42 6.35 -2.37 3.37
C GLY A 42 7.86 -2.18 3.27
N LEU A 43 8.56 -2.19 4.39
CA LEU A 43 10.02 -2.05 4.43
C LEU A 43 10.73 -3.17 3.66
N THR A 44 10.31 -4.42 3.83
CA THR A 44 10.87 -5.56 3.12
C THR A 44 10.63 -5.45 1.62
N THR A 45 9.43 -5.04 1.19
CA THR A 45 9.12 -4.84 -0.23
C THR A 45 9.97 -3.73 -0.84
N ALA A 46 10.10 -2.59 -0.16
CA ALA A 46 10.92 -1.48 -0.63
C ALA A 46 12.41 -1.85 -0.71
N ALA A 47 12.93 -2.58 0.28
CA ALA A 47 14.32 -3.03 0.31
C ALA A 47 14.63 -4.13 -0.73
N SER A 48 13.62 -4.93 -1.09
CA SER A 48 13.76 -6.03 -2.04
C SER A 48 13.38 -5.64 -3.47
N ASP A 49 13.00 -4.38 -3.74
CA ASP A 49 12.59 -3.96 -5.08
C ASP A 49 13.82 -3.55 -5.90
N PRO A 50 14.31 -4.40 -6.82
CA PRO A 50 15.46 -4.05 -7.68
C PRO A 50 15.14 -2.88 -8.61
N ARG A 51 13.85 -2.62 -8.86
CA ARG A 51 13.37 -1.54 -9.73
C ARG A 51 13.53 -0.15 -9.10
N GLY A 52 13.88 -0.07 -7.81
CA GLY A 52 14.31 1.18 -7.18
C GLY A 52 15.44 1.89 -7.93
N GLN A 53 16.25 1.14 -8.69
CA GLN A 53 17.34 1.66 -9.52
C GLN A 53 16.92 1.96 -10.97
N GLU A 54 15.70 1.59 -11.37
CA GLU A 54 15.15 1.79 -12.72
C GLU A 54 14.29 3.06 -12.83
N GLY A 55 14.46 4.01 -11.89
CA GLY A 55 13.62 5.20 -11.83
C GLY A 55 12.20 4.90 -11.41
N LEU A 56 11.99 3.84 -10.63
CA LEU A 56 10.71 3.50 -9.99
C LEU A 56 10.84 3.63 -8.48
N TRP A 57 9.74 3.97 -7.82
CA TRP A 57 9.65 3.98 -6.36
C TRP A 57 8.33 3.36 -5.93
N THR A 58 8.31 2.87 -4.69
CA THR A 58 7.17 2.13 -4.16
C THR A 58 6.58 2.86 -2.95
N LYS A 59 5.27 3.10 -3.00
CA LYS A 59 4.47 3.66 -1.92
C LYS A 59 3.67 2.54 -1.26
N ILE A 60 3.81 2.40 0.06
CA ILE A 60 3.05 1.43 0.84
C ILE A 60 1.96 2.16 1.62
N ILE A 61 0.73 1.69 1.49
CA ILE A 61 -0.44 2.20 2.22
C ILE A 61 -1.03 1.04 3.02
N CYS A 62 -1.03 1.18 4.34
CA CYS A 62 -1.69 0.28 5.26
C CYS A 62 -3.12 0.79 5.51
N GLY A 63 -4.13 0.06 5.04
CA GLY A 63 -5.53 0.43 5.20
C GLY A 63 -6.35 -0.70 5.80
N ARG A 64 -7.45 -0.36 6.48
CA ARG A 64 -8.51 -1.35 6.73
C ARG A 64 -9.26 -1.60 5.41
N PRO A 65 -9.71 -2.83 5.14
CA PRO A 65 -10.62 -3.06 4.02
C PRO A 65 -11.84 -2.16 4.17
N ALA A 66 -12.09 -1.31 3.16
CA ALA A 66 -13.23 -0.38 3.15
C ALA A 66 -14.60 -1.05 3.36
N LYS A 67 -14.69 -2.39 3.21
CA LYS A 67 -15.91 -3.16 3.51
C LYS A 67 -16.22 -3.34 5.00
N GLU A 68 -15.28 -3.18 5.92
CA GLU A 68 -15.56 -3.31 7.36
C GLU A 68 -15.90 -1.97 8.04
N GLU A 69 -15.60 -0.82 7.41
CA GLU A 69 -15.90 0.49 8.00
C GLU A 69 -17.38 0.90 7.88
N HIS A 70 -18.11 0.33 6.92
CA HIS A 70 -19.58 0.49 6.86
C HIS A 70 -20.34 -0.33 7.92
N ALA A 71 -19.71 -1.36 8.52
CA ALA A 71 -20.35 -2.16 9.57
C ALA A 71 -20.10 -1.62 10.99
N ALA A 72 -19.06 -0.81 11.19
CA ALA A 72 -18.67 -0.33 12.51
C ALA A 72 -19.25 1.03 12.91
N ASN A 73 -19.77 1.82 11.97
CA ASN A 73 -20.36 3.15 12.23
C ASN A 73 -21.90 3.20 12.16
N GLY A 74 -22.57 2.05 12.11
CA GLY A 74 -24.02 1.97 12.32
C GLY A 74 -24.36 1.99 13.81
N ARG A 75 -24.35 3.17 14.44
CA ARG A 75 -25.12 3.38 15.68
C ARG A 75 -26.63 3.31 15.36
N PRO A 76 -27.45 2.78 16.29
CA PRO A 76 -28.90 2.64 16.12
C PRO A 76 -29.63 3.98 16.01
#